data_AF-A0A1A9I2U9-F1
#
_entry.id   AF-A0A1A9I2U9-F1
#
_cell.length_a   1.000
_cell.length_b   1.000
_cell.length_c   1.000
_cell.angle_alpha   90.00
_cell.angle_beta   90.00
_cell.angle_gamma   90.00
#
_symmetry.space_group_name_H-M   'P 1'
#
loop_
_entity.id
_entity.type
_entity.pdbx_description
1 polymer ?
#
loop_
_entity_poly.entity_id
_entity_poly.type
_entity_poly.pdbx_seq_one_letter_code
_entity_poly.pdbx_strand_id
1 'polypeptide(L)'
;MVTNKRYPVLKRKGYLWVTLALFILSLALHWGFGWKAYISDQMEHGRQPEISGYVVEMIRDTMENWQSEFLQLIWQVAGLSFLWYCGSPQSKEGDERKEEKLDYIIRKLEPEKAEQLLSEWKQKYPDH
;
A
#
# COMPACT_ATOMS: atom_id res chain seq x y z
N MET A 1 -30.04 30.78 -4.48
CA MET A 1 -29.39 30.36 -3.21
C MET A 1 -28.84 28.95 -3.40
N VAL A 2 -27.52 28.78 -3.45
CA VAL A 2 -26.90 27.45 -3.52
C VAL A 2 -26.83 26.89 -2.10
N THR A 3 -27.62 25.88 -1.79
CA THR A 3 -27.58 25.20 -0.49
C THR A 3 -26.31 24.36 -0.38
N ASN A 4 -25.32 24.84 0.37
CA ASN A 4 -24.11 24.10 0.67
C ASN A 4 -24.45 22.99 1.69
N LYS A 5 -24.75 21.79 1.20
CA LYS A 5 -25.07 20.63 2.05
C LYS A 5 -23.76 20.13 2.68
N ARG A 6 -23.45 20.60 3.89
CA ARG A 6 -22.34 20.08 4.71
C ARG A 6 -22.64 18.62 5.04
N TYR A 7 -22.05 17.69 4.29
CA TYR A 7 -22.09 16.28 4.65
C TYR A 7 -21.33 16.09 5.98
N PRO A 8 -21.92 15.40 6.97
CA PRO A 8 -21.22 15.13 8.24
C PRO A 8 -19.93 14.37 7.96
N VAL A 9 -18.85 14.69 8.68
CA VAL A 9 -17.49 14.14 8.46
C VAL A 9 -17.48 12.61 8.46
N LEU A 10 -18.43 11.99 9.18
CA LEU A 10 -18.72 10.55 9.17
C LEU A 10 -18.99 9.98 7.76
N LYS A 11 -19.69 10.70 6.88
CA LYS A 11 -20.00 10.22 5.51
C LYS A 11 -18.80 10.29 4.56
N ARG A 12 -17.81 11.16 4.81
CA ARG A 12 -16.60 11.27 3.96
C ARG A 12 -15.55 10.20 4.27
N LYS A 13 -15.57 9.64 5.49
CA LYS A 13 -14.59 8.65 5.97
C LYS A 13 -15.25 7.38 6.51
N GLY A 14 -16.39 6.98 5.94
CA GLY A 14 -17.14 5.79 6.39
C GLY A 14 -16.28 4.53 6.43
N TYR A 15 -15.46 4.33 5.38
CA TYR A 15 -14.51 3.21 5.32
C TYR A 15 -13.53 3.20 6.50
N LEU A 16 -12.87 4.33 6.80
CA LEU A 16 -11.94 4.45 7.93
C LEU A 16 -12.60 4.08 9.25
N TRP A 17 -13.83 4.56 9.50
CA TRP A 17 -14.52 4.29 10.75
C TRP A 17 -14.94 2.82 10.89
N VAL A 18 -15.43 2.22 9.80
CA VAL A 18 -15.79 0.79 9.79
C VAL A 18 -14.55 -0.07 10.00
N THR A 19 -13.44 0.20 9.30
CA THR A 19 -12.20 -0.56 9.48
C THR A 19 -11.59 -0.36 10.86
N LEU A 20 -11.61 0.86 11.39
CA LEU A 20 -11.13 1.14 12.75
C LEU A 20 -11.98 0.41 13.81
N ALA A 21 -13.30 0.37 13.63
CA ALA A 21 -14.18 -0.37 14.54
C ALA A 21 -13.90 -1.88 14.49
N LEU A 22 -13.75 -2.47 13.30
CA LEU A 22 -13.37 -3.87 13.14
C LEU A 22 -12.00 -4.15 13.74
N PHE A 23 -11.03 -3.24 13.57
CA PHE A 23 -9.68 -3.36 14.14
C PHE A 23 -9.69 -3.34 15.68
N ILE A 24 -10.43 -2.40 16.29
CA ILE A 24 -10.55 -2.34 17.75
C ILE A 24 -11.26 -3.59 18.27
N LEU A 25 -12.32 -4.05 17.59
CA LEU A 25 -13.01 -5.30 17.94
C LEU A 25 -12.06 -6.49 17.86
N SER A 26 -11.29 -6.63 16.78
CA SER A 26 -10.33 -7.72 16.65
C SER A 26 -9.22 -7.66 17.70
N LEU A 27 -8.73 -6.46 18.04
CA LEU A 27 -7.72 -6.28 19.08
C LEU A 27 -8.28 -6.66 20.46
N ALA A 28 -9.50 -6.24 20.77
CA ALA A 28 -10.18 -6.59 22.01
C ALA A 28 -10.45 -8.11 22.11
N LEU A 29 -10.83 -8.76 21.00
CA LEU A 29 -10.96 -10.22 20.95
C LEU A 29 -9.61 -10.92 21.14
N HIS A 30 -8.57 -10.44 20.46
CA HIS A 30 -7.21 -10.99 20.58
C HIS A 30 -6.73 -10.98 22.04
N TRP A 31 -6.83 -9.83 22.70
CA TRP A 31 -6.50 -9.72 24.13
C TRP A 31 -7.48 -10.54 24.98
N GLY A 32 -8.79 -10.45 24.74
CA GLY A 32 -9.79 -11.23 25.50
C GLY A 32 -9.56 -12.75 25.47
N PHE A 33 -9.17 -13.32 24.32
CA PHE A 33 -8.77 -14.72 24.21
C PHE A 33 -7.37 -14.98 24.78
N GLY A 34 -6.44 -14.04 24.59
CA GLY A 34 -5.10 -14.06 25.19
C GLY A 34 -5.14 -14.18 26.71
N TRP A 35 -6.08 -13.50 27.38
CA TRP A 35 -6.26 -13.63 28.83
C TRP A 35 -6.63 -15.05 29.26
N LYS A 36 -7.48 -15.74 28.49
CA LYS A 36 -7.85 -17.14 28.78
C LYS A 36 -6.65 -18.07 28.59
N ALA A 37 -5.87 -17.86 27.54
CA ALA A 37 -4.65 -18.62 27.29
C ALA A 37 -3.62 -18.39 28.40
N TYR A 38 -3.40 -17.12 28.78
CA TYR A 38 -2.50 -16.72 29.84
C TYR A 38 -2.87 -17.36 31.19
N ILE A 39 -4.14 -17.29 31.60
CA ILE A 39 -4.59 -17.96 32.83
C ILE A 39 -4.30 -19.45 32.78
N SER A 40 -4.63 -20.11 31.65
CA SER A 40 -4.40 -21.54 31.49
C SER A 40 -2.91 -21.89 31.66
N ASP A 41 -2.01 -21.13 31.02
CA ASP A 41 -0.57 -21.33 31.13
C ASP A 41 -0.05 -21.09 32.55
N GLN A 42 -0.47 -20.00 33.20
CA GLN A 42 -0.06 -19.71 34.57
C GLN A 42 -0.51 -20.83 35.54
N MET A 43 -1.76 -21.30 35.40
CA MET A 43 -2.30 -22.38 36.22
C MET A 43 -1.56 -23.70 35.98
N GLU A 44 -1.19 -24.03 34.74
CA GLU A 44 -0.42 -25.22 34.39
C GLU A 44 0.97 -25.21 35.02
N HIS A 45 1.57 -24.03 35.14
CA HIS A 45 2.87 -23.83 35.80
C HIS A 45 2.77 -23.58 37.32
N GLY A 46 1.58 -23.70 37.91
CA GLY A 46 1.35 -23.48 39.35
C GLY A 46 1.55 -22.03 39.81
N ARG A 47 1.51 -21.07 38.89
CA ARG A 47 1.63 -19.63 39.13
C ARG A 47 0.24 -18.98 39.26
N GLN A 48 0.16 -17.88 40.00
CA GLN A 48 -1.06 -17.07 40.05
C GLN A 48 -1.09 -16.08 38.88
N PRO A 49 -2.20 -15.95 38.14
CA PRO A 49 -2.30 -14.98 37.06
C PRO A 49 -2.21 -13.55 37.57
N GLU A 50 -1.24 -12.79 37.07
CA GLU A 50 -1.09 -11.37 37.38
C GLU A 50 -1.45 -10.50 36.16
N ILE A 51 -2.19 -9.42 36.39
CA ILE A 51 -2.61 -8.49 35.32
C ILE A 51 -1.40 -7.79 34.69
N SER A 52 -0.40 -7.42 35.49
CA SER A 52 0.85 -6.81 35.02
C SER A 52 1.59 -7.72 34.05
N GLY A 53 1.77 -9.00 34.41
CA GLY A 53 2.43 -9.99 33.57
C GLY A 53 1.70 -10.21 32.25
N TYR A 54 0.38 -10.34 32.32
CA TYR A 54 -0.46 -10.46 31.14
C TYR A 54 -0.37 -9.24 30.19
N VAL A 55 -0.41 -8.02 30.72
CA VAL A 55 -0.32 -6.81 29.87
C VAL A 55 1.04 -6.74 29.17
N VAL A 56 2.13 -7.07 29.85
CA VAL A 56 3.47 -7.11 29.24
C VAL A 56 3.54 -8.15 28.13
N GLU A 57 3.00 -9.35 28.37
CA GLU A 57 2.95 -10.42 27.38
C GLU A 57 2.12 -10.05 26.15
N MET A 58 0.92 -9.50 26.34
CA MET A 58 0.08 -9.09 25.21
C MET A 58 0.65 -7.92 24.42
N ILE A 59 1.33 -6.97 25.09
CA ILE A 59 2.05 -5.91 24.37
C ILE A 59 3.17 -6.53 23.55
N ARG A 60 3.98 -7.43 24.12
CA ARG A 60 5.05 -8.12 23.38
C ARG A 60 4.47 -8.84 22.17
N ASP A 61 3.47 -9.70 22.36
CA ASP A 61 2.88 -10.50 21.29
C ASP A 61 2.25 -9.61 20.20
N THR A 62 1.58 -8.51 20.59
CA THR A 62 1.04 -7.52 19.65
C THR A 62 2.15 -6.82 18.87
N MET A 63 3.25 -6.45 19.53
CA MET A 63 4.39 -5.78 18.89
C MET A 63 5.21 -6.71 18.01
N GLU A 64 5.34 -7.99 18.35
CA GLU A 64 5.98 -9.02 17.51
C GLU A 64 5.17 -9.26 16.22
N ASN A 65 3.85 -9.40 16.34
CA ASN A 65 2.97 -9.48 15.18
C ASN A 65 3.07 -8.21 14.32
N TRP A 66 3.03 -7.04 14.94
CA TRP A 66 3.19 -5.77 14.21
C TRP A 66 4.55 -5.67 13.52
N GLN A 67 5.65 -6.00 14.21
CA GLN A 67 7.00 -5.98 13.65
C GLN A 67 7.11 -6.88 12.41
N SER A 68 6.63 -8.11 12.49
CA SER A 68 6.71 -9.07 11.38
C SER A 68 5.89 -8.64 10.16
N GLU A 69 4.68 -8.11 10.37
CA GLU A 69 3.85 -7.57 9.28
C GLU A 69 4.50 -6.37 8.58
N PHE A 70 5.12 -5.44 9.33
CA PHE A 70 5.86 -4.34 8.73
C PHE A 70 7.07 -4.81 7.94
N LEU A 71 7.81 -5.78 8.47
CA LEU A 71 8.95 -6.37 7.76
C LEU A 71 8.48 -7.04 6.46
N GLN A 72 7.37 -7.76 6.49
CA GLN A 72 6.76 -8.37 5.31
C GLN A 72 6.35 -7.31 4.28
N LEU A 73 5.66 -6.24 4.68
CA LEU A 73 5.25 -5.16 3.77
C LEU A 73 6.45 -4.46 3.15
N ILE A 74 7.48 -4.15 3.94
CA ILE A 74 8.72 -3.56 3.45
C ILE A 74 9.39 -4.50 2.45
N TRP A 75 9.51 -5.78 2.78
CA TRP A 75 10.11 -6.77 1.89
C TRP A 75 9.33 -6.92 0.58
N GLN A 76 8.00 -6.95 0.64
CA GLN A 76 7.15 -7.02 -0.55
C GLN A 76 7.30 -5.78 -1.42
N VAL A 77 7.21 -4.58 -0.85
CA VAL A 77 7.32 -3.32 -1.62
C VAL A 77 8.74 -3.17 -2.19
N ALA A 78 9.78 -3.38 -1.37
CA ALA A 78 11.17 -3.26 -1.80
C ALA A 78 11.52 -4.34 -2.84
N GLY A 79 11.14 -5.59 -2.58
CA GLY A 79 11.36 -6.71 -3.50
C GLY A 79 10.65 -6.52 -4.83
N LEU A 80 9.36 -6.14 -4.83
CA LEU A 80 8.62 -5.85 -6.05
C LEU A 80 9.20 -4.62 -6.78
N SER A 81 9.60 -3.58 -6.06
CA SER A 81 10.22 -2.39 -6.66
C SER A 81 11.57 -2.73 -7.29
N PHE A 82 12.38 -3.57 -6.64
CA PHE A 82 13.66 -4.03 -7.16
C PHE A 82 13.48 -4.92 -8.40
N LEU A 83 12.57 -5.89 -8.35
CA LEU A 83 12.25 -6.74 -9.50
C LEU A 83 11.65 -5.94 -10.66
N TRP A 84 10.82 -4.93 -10.37
CA TRP A 84 10.32 -4.02 -11.39
C TRP A 84 11.46 -3.19 -12.00
N TYR A 85 12.36 -2.65 -11.18
CA TYR A 85 13.50 -1.87 -11.65
C TYR A 85 14.48 -2.70 -12.50
N CYS A 86 14.86 -3.91 -12.04
CA CYS A 86 15.80 -4.77 -12.75
C CYS A 86 15.17 -5.55 -13.91
N GLY A 87 13.87 -5.88 -13.80
CA GLY A 87 13.17 -6.81 -14.67
C GLY A 87 12.12 -6.19 -15.58
N SER A 88 12.08 -4.86 -15.73
CA SER A 88 11.19 -4.17 -16.67
C SER A 88 11.91 -3.76 -17.96
N PRO A 89 12.09 -4.66 -18.96
CA PRO A 89 12.26 -4.24 -20.34
C PRO A 89 10.99 -3.57 -20.88
N GLN A 90 9.82 -3.82 -20.28
CA GLN A 90 8.53 -3.23 -20.66
C GLN A 90 8.41 -1.71 -20.48
N SER A 91 9.19 -1.08 -19.60
CA SER A 91 9.21 0.39 -19.51
C SER A 91 9.94 1.02 -20.69
N LYS A 92 11.05 0.42 -21.15
CA LYS A 92 11.76 0.86 -22.36
C LYS A 92 10.99 0.50 -23.63
N GLU A 93 10.59 -0.76 -23.78
CA GLU A 93 9.77 -1.22 -24.91
C GLU A 93 8.40 -0.50 -24.97
N GLY A 94 7.86 -0.12 -23.81
CA GLY A 94 6.61 0.61 -23.70
C GLY A 94 6.72 2.06 -24.16
N ASP A 95 7.83 2.74 -23.89
CA ASP A 95 8.06 4.11 -24.36
C ASP A 95 8.49 4.11 -25.83
N GLU A 96 9.40 3.22 -26.24
CA GLU A 96 9.77 3.03 -27.66
C GLU A 96 8.52 2.72 -28.51
N ARG A 97 7.64 1.81 -28.05
CA ARG A 97 6.41 1.49 -28.79
C ARG A 97 5.38 2.61 -28.78
N LYS A 98 5.40 3.52 -27.80
CA LYS A 98 4.54 4.71 -27.82
C LYS A 98 5.06 5.74 -28.82
N GLU A 99 6.38 5.96 -28.86
CA GLU A 99 7.05 6.82 -29.83
C GLU A 99 6.78 6.34 -31.25
N GLU A 100 6.96 5.04 -31.53
CA GLU A 100 6.65 4.47 -32.84
C GLU A 100 5.18 4.68 -33.26
N LYS A 101 4.25 4.57 -32.31
CA LYS A 101 2.82 4.83 -32.57
C LYS A 101 2.56 6.31 -32.84
N LEU A 102 3.22 7.21 -32.12
CA LEU A 102 3.16 8.65 -32.34
C LEU A 102 3.69 9.02 -33.73
N ASP A 103 4.86 8.49 -34.09
CA ASP A 103 5.48 8.67 -35.40
C ASP A 103 4.56 8.19 -36.53
N TYR A 104 3.92 7.02 -36.34
CA TYR A 104 2.96 6.47 -37.28
C TYR A 104 1.73 7.39 -37.47
N ILE A 105 1.18 7.94 -36.38
CA ILE A 105 0.03 8.85 -36.43
C ILE A 105 0.39 10.16 -37.13
N ILE A 106 1.53 10.77 -36.78
CA ILE A 106 1.98 12.05 -37.36
C ILE A 106 2.20 11.90 -38.87
N ARG A 107 2.88 10.82 -39.30
CA ARG A 107 3.09 10.51 -40.72
C ARG A 107 1.79 10.26 -41.49
N LYS A 108 0.75 9.75 -40.83
CA LYS A 108 -0.58 9.56 -41.43
C LYS A 108 -1.40 10.84 -41.50
N LEU A 109 -1.27 11.73 -40.52
CA LEU A 109 -2.06 12.96 -40.42
C LEU A 109 -1.50 14.09 -41.30
N GLU A 110 -0.19 14.33 -41.23
CA GLU A 110 0.49 15.43 -41.93
C GLU A 110 1.78 14.95 -42.62
N PRO A 111 1.69 14.19 -43.73
CA PRO A 111 2.85 13.55 -44.35
C PRO A 111 3.92 14.54 -44.85
N GLU A 112 3.54 15.74 -45.30
CA GLU A 112 4.48 16.74 -45.83
C GLU A 112 5.31 17.42 -44.73
N LYS A 113 4.77 17.52 -43.51
CA LYS A 113 5.42 18.17 -42.36
C LYS A 113 5.89 17.18 -41.29
N ALA A 114 5.60 15.89 -41.46
CA ALA A 114 5.88 14.87 -40.45
C ALA A 114 7.34 14.88 -39.99
N GLU A 115 8.29 14.90 -40.92
CA GLU A 115 9.73 14.88 -40.60
C GLU A 115 10.17 16.17 -39.87
N GLN A 116 9.60 17.32 -40.23
CA GLN A 116 9.86 18.58 -39.53
C GLN A 116 9.33 18.52 -38.09
N LEU A 117 8.06 18.11 -37.91
CA LEU A 117 7.42 18.03 -36.60
C LEU A 117 8.12 17.04 -35.66
N LEU A 118 8.53 15.88 -36.18
CA LEU A 118 9.31 14.89 -35.43
C LEU A 118 10.68 15.42 -35.03
N SER A 119 11.35 16.17 -35.92
CA SER A 119 12.65 16.78 -35.63
C SER A 119 12.57 17.88 -34.55
N GLU A 120 11.54 18.72 -34.63
CA GLU A 120 11.26 19.76 -33.63
C GLU A 120 10.93 19.13 -32.26
N TRP A 121 10.18 18.03 -32.26
CA TRP A 121 9.85 17.28 -31.05
C TRP A 121 11.10 16.71 -30.39
N LYS A 122 11.95 15.99 -31.13
CA LYS A 122 13.21 15.41 -30.61
C LYS A 122 14.18 16.49 -30.12
N GLN A 123 14.22 17.63 -30.77
CA GLN A 123 15.04 18.77 -30.32
C GLN A 123 14.52 19.37 -29.00
N LYS A 124 13.20 19.44 -28.83
CA LYS A 124 12.56 20.01 -27.64
C LYS A 124 12.57 19.05 -26.44
N TYR A 125 12.53 17.74 -26.69
CA TYR A 125 12.54 16.68 -25.69
C TYR A 125 13.59 15.62 -26.08
N PRO A 126 14.89 15.91 -25.88
CA PRO A 126 15.93 14.94 -26.20
C PRO A 126 15.89 13.76 -25.23
N ASP A 127 16.10 12.55 -25.75
CA ASP A 127 16.21 11.32 -24.96
C ASP A 127 17.29 11.49 -23.88
N HIS A 128 16.97 11.12 -22.63
CA HIS A 128 17.84 11.23 -21.46
C HIS A 128 18.63 9.94 -21.20
#